data_AF-A0A3B4DVZ3-F1
#
_entry.id   AF-A0A3B4DVZ3-F1
#
_cell.length_a   1.000
_cell.length_b   1.000
_cell.length_c   1.000
_cell.angle_alpha   90.00
_cell.angle_beta   90.00
_cell.angle_gamma   90.00
#
_symmetry.space_group_name_H-M   'P 1'
#
loop_
_entity.id
_entity.type
_entity.pdbx_description
1 polymer ?
#
loop_
_entity_poly.entity_id
_entity_poly.type
_entity_poly.pdbx_seq_one_letter_code
_entity_poly.pdbx_strand_id
1 'polypeptide(L)'
;MNCVTLIMVTASFLSWTAAIFHHSKKGKEKALQYLVEPPVYAEVTSRRGENVTLPCVLRIKPSHYRVKWTKVDPLHRGVENVVLITNGHADKHYGPLGPRARLRRAHALDISLLLSGLQLEDDGQYRCEVINGIEDESVDITLRIDGVVFPYQSSSGRYKLSYIEAKEACREQDGTLATYKQLYRAWTEGLDWCNAGWLNDGTVHYPILDPRPACGGDLPPGIRSYGPKDRTQEHYDAFCFTSTTEGVVFYVPGPLDFSEAVHACREKGANLARVGQLYSSWMFLGLDRCDGGWLQDGSVRFPIRTPREHCGGIPEPGVHSFGFPSKSLRLYGAYCYR
;
A
#
# COMPACT_ATOMS: atom_id res chain seq x y z
N MET A 1 9.71 -55.36 72.29
CA MET A 1 10.33 -54.28 73.08
C MET A 1 10.74 -53.19 72.10
N ASN A 2 9.83 -52.29 71.73
CA ASN A 2 9.55 -50.99 72.38
C ASN A 2 10.77 -50.08 72.39
N CYS A 3 10.74 -48.78 72.07
CA CYS A 3 9.83 -47.84 71.42
C CYS A 3 10.54 -46.47 71.55
N VAL A 4 10.12 -45.48 70.76
CA VAL A 4 10.36 -44.03 70.94
C VAL A 4 11.70 -43.48 70.43
N THR A 5 11.64 -42.77 69.29
CA THR A 5 12.16 -41.41 69.26
C THR A 5 11.30 -40.52 68.37
N LEU A 6 10.88 -39.41 68.96
CA LEU A 6 9.94 -38.40 68.51
C LEU A 6 10.60 -37.53 67.40
N ILE A 7 9.96 -37.34 66.25
CA ILE A 7 10.34 -36.30 65.29
C ILE A 7 9.14 -35.38 65.04
N MET A 8 9.38 -34.10 65.31
CA MET A 8 8.40 -33.02 65.30
C MET A 8 7.72 -32.82 63.94
N VAL A 9 6.40 -32.67 63.99
CA VAL A 9 5.57 -32.20 62.87
C VAL A 9 5.70 -30.67 62.80
N THR A 10 6.34 -30.15 61.76
CA THR A 10 6.20 -28.75 61.37
C THR A 10 5.10 -28.64 60.32
N ALA A 11 3.96 -28.08 60.72
CA ALA A 11 2.87 -27.70 59.84
C ALA A 11 3.30 -26.49 59.00
N SER A 12 3.59 -26.70 57.72
CA SER A 12 3.79 -25.62 56.75
C SER A 12 2.47 -25.35 56.04
N PHE A 13 1.94 -24.17 56.29
CA PHE A 13 0.68 -23.64 55.80
C PHE A 13 0.63 -23.60 54.26
N LEU A 14 -0.52 -23.98 53.73
CA LEU A 14 -0.97 -23.72 52.36
C LEU A 14 -0.98 -22.21 52.10
N SER A 15 -0.13 -21.73 51.20
CA SER A 15 -0.29 -20.43 50.55
C SER A 15 -0.75 -20.65 49.11
N TRP A 16 -2.07 -20.58 48.91
CA TRP A 16 -2.64 -20.31 47.59
C TRP A 16 -2.21 -18.92 47.15
N THR A 17 -1.23 -18.81 46.27
CA THR A 17 -1.00 -17.59 45.51
C THR A 17 -2.04 -17.54 44.40
N ALA A 18 -3.09 -16.74 44.63
CA ALA A 18 -4.04 -16.36 43.59
C ALA A 18 -3.25 -15.78 42.41
N ALA A 19 -3.38 -16.40 41.24
CA ALA A 19 -2.88 -15.84 40.00
C ALA A 19 -3.51 -14.46 39.81
N ILE A 20 -2.69 -13.42 39.88
CA ILE A 20 -3.09 -12.06 39.54
C ILE A 20 -3.36 -12.08 38.04
N PHE A 21 -4.62 -12.29 37.68
CA PHE A 21 -5.12 -11.92 36.36
C PHE A 21 -4.90 -10.43 36.21
N HIS A 22 -3.87 -10.05 35.46
CA HIS A 22 -3.73 -8.70 34.93
C HIS A 22 -4.91 -8.47 33.98
N HIS A 23 -6.01 -7.99 34.55
CA HIS A 23 -7.12 -7.42 33.80
C HIS A 23 -6.55 -6.19 33.12
N SER A 24 -6.16 -6.34 31.85
CA SER A 24 -5.86 -5.21 30.99
C SER A 24 -7.07 -4.29 31.03
N LYS A 25 -6.92 -3.12 31.67
CA LYS A 25 -7.88 -2.02 31.59
C LYS A 25 -7.91 -1.60 30.12
N LYS A 26 -8.84 -2.16 29.34
CA LYS A 26 -9.38 -1.45 28.18
C LYS A 26 -9.89 -0.12 28.73
N GLY A 27 -9.18 0.97 28.43
CA GLY A 27 -9.64 2.31 28.75
C GLY A 27 -11.05 2.47 28.21
N LYS A 28 -11.97 3.02 29.01
CA LYS A 28 -13.27 3.47 28.51
C LYS A 28 -12.96 4.47 27.40
N GLU A 29 -13.30 4.16 26.15
CA GLU A 29 -13.34 5.16 25.09
C GLU A 29 -14.25 6.29 25.58
N LYS A 30 -13.69 7.49 25.64
CA LYS A 30 -14.43 8.69 26.04
C LYS A 30 -15.46 8.96 24.94
N ALA A 31 -16.74 8.97 25.29
CA ALA A 31 -17.80 9.28 24.33
C ALA A 31 -17.56 10.68 23.74
N LEU A 32 -17.65 10.79 22.41
CA LEU A 32 -17.46 12.05 21.69
C LEU A 32 -18.61 13.02 21.99
N GLN A 33 -18.28 14.22 22.45
CA GLN A 33 -19.20 15.30 22.80
C GLN A 33 -19.45 16.24 21.62
N TYR A 34 -18.39 16.58 20.88
CA TYR A 34 -18.41 17.55 19.79
C TYR A 34 -18.38 16.90 18.41
N LEU A 35 -17.73 15.74 18.26
CA LEU A 35 -17.64 15.03 17.00
C LEU A 35 -18.70 13.94 16.87
N VAL A 36 -19.22 13.76 15.66
CA VAL A 36 -19.99 12.57 15.32
C VAL A 36 -19.02 11.41 15.14
N GLU A 37 -19.27 10.31 15.85
CA GLU A 37 -18.48 9.10 15.70
C GLU A 37 -18.60 8.59 14.26
N PRO A 38 -17.47 8.33 13.59
CA PRO A 38 -17.51 7.74 12.26
C PRO A 38 -18.16 6.35 12.37
N PRO A 39 -18.87 5.86 11.35
CA PRO A 39 -19.42 4.51 11.38
C PRO A 39 -18.28 3.49 11.52
N VAL A 40 -18.03 3.02 12.75
CA VAL A 40 -17.10 2.00 13.33
C VAL A 40 -15.68 1.93 12.74
N TYR A 41 -15.49 2.04 11.43
CA TYR A 41 -14.23 2.25 10.70
C TYR A 41 -14.49 3.11 9.46
N ALA A 42 -14.33 4.43 9.54
CA ALA A 42 -14.46 5.28 8.35
C ALA A 42 -13.28 5.04 7.40
N GLU A 43 -13.48 4.10 6.49
CA GLU A 43 -12.63 3.85 5.36
C GLU A 43 -13.27 4.45 4.11
N VAL A 44 -12.57 5.42 3.52
CA VAL A 44 -13.00 6.06 2.27
C VAL A 44 -12.10 5.56 1.15
N THR A 45 -12.70 5.03 0.09
CA THR A 45 -11.96 4.53 -1.07
C THR A 45 -12.17 5.44 -2.26
N SER A 46 -11.09 5.74 -2.98
CA SER A 46 -11.12 6.52 -4.22
C SER A 46 -9.93 6.13 -5.09
N ARG A 47 -9.83 6.71 -6.29
CA ARG A 47 -8.78 6.41 -7.26
C ARG A 47 -7.82 7.59 -7.44
N ARG A 48 -6.63 7.32 -7.99
CA ARG A 48 -5.70 8.37 -8.39
C ARG A 48 -6.38 9.35 -9.35
N GLY A 49 -6.16 10.65 -9.14
CA GLY A 49 -6.73 11.75 -9.91
C GLY A 49 -8.12 12.21 -9.44
N GLU A 50 -8.85 11.40 -8.66
CA GLU A 50 -10.19 11.77 -8.17
C GLU A 50 -10.13 12.77 -7.00
N ASN A 51 -11.29 13.32 -6.67
CA ASN A 51 -11.50 14.12 -5.47
C ASN A 51 -12.21 13.28 -4.41
N VAL A 52 -11.81 13.37 -3.16
CA VAL A 52 -12.39 12.59 -2.05
C VAL A 52 -12.78 13.48 -0.89
N THR A 53 -13.89 13.15 -0.24
CA THR A 53 -14.29 13.78 1.03
C THR A 53 -14.00 12.82 2.17
N LEU A 54 -13.16 13.25 3.11
CA LEU A 54 -12.94 12.58 4.39
C LEU A 54 -13.93 13.15 5.40
N PRO A 55 -14.91 12.34 5.86
CA PRO A 55 -16.02 12.85 6.66
C PRO A 55 -15.53 13.30 8.04
N CYS A 56 -15.94 14.51 8.43
CA CYS A 56 -15.84 14.98 9.80
C CYS A 56 -16.96 15.99 10.06
N VAL A 57 -17.86 15.66 10.98
CA VAL A 57 -19.06 16.44 11.24
C VAL A 57 -19.14 16.75 12.72
N LEU A 58 -19.39 18.02 13.04
CA LEU A 58 -19.66 18.45 14.40
C LEU A 58 -21.08 18.02 14.79
N ARG A 59 -21.22 17.44 15.98
CA ARG A 59 -22.50 17.21 16.62
C ARG A 59 -23.07 18.49 17.21
N ILE A 60 -22.21 19.30 17.82
CA ILE A 60 -22.53 20.61 18.41
C ILE A 60 -21.41 21.57 18.05
N LYS A 61 -21.76 22.78 17.58
CA LYS A 61 -20.77 23.82 17.26
C LYS A 61 -20.31 24.51 18.55
N PRO A 62 -19.04 24.37 18.97
CA PRO A 62 -18.54 25.10 20.14
C PRO A 62 -18.43 26.60 19.85
N SER A 63 -18.47 27.43 20.90
CA SER A 63 -18.35 28.90 20.78
C SER A 63 -16.97 29.33 20.27
N HIS A 64 -15.90 28.69 20.77
CA HIS A 64 -14.52 28.91 20.36
C HIS A 64 -13.85 27.58 20.09
N TYR A 65 -13.70 27.22 18.81
CA TYR A 65 -13.02 25.98 18.44
C TYR A 65 -12.03 26.19 17.31
N ARG A 66 -11.09 25.26 17.22
CA ARG A 66 -10.23 25.08 16.06
C ARG A 66 -10.37 23.65 15.57
N VAL A 67 -10.36 23.47 14.26
CA VAL A 67 -10.26 22.15 13.63
C VAL A 67 -8.87 22.04 13.03
N LYS A 68 -8.18 20.94 13.32
CA LYS A 68 -6.90 20.57 12.76
C LYS A 68 -7.06 19.26 12.00
N TRP A 69 -6.76 19.29 10.71
CA TRP A 69 -6.62 18.10 9.89
C TRP A 69 -5.14 17.75 9.75
N THR A 70 -4.78 16.51 10.08
CA THR A 70 -3.42 15.98 9.92
C THR A 70 -3.45 14.68 9.13
N LYS A 71 -2.41 14.44 8.34
CA LYS A 71 -2.11 13.10 7.84
C LYS A 71 -1.24 12.39 8.87
N VAL A 72 -1.72 11.27 9.39
CA VAL A 72 -1.04 10.51 10.43
C VAL A 72 0.11 9.73 9.79
N ASP A 73 1.34 9.98 10.24
CA ASP A 73 2.49 9.15 9.89
C ASP A 73 2.60 7.99 10.90
N PRO A 74 2.41 6.73 10.46
CA PRO A 74 2.52 5.58 11.35
C PRO A 74 3.97 5.30 11.80
N LEU A 75 4.98 5.77 11.05
CA LEU A 75 6.41 5.52 11.32
C LEU A 75 7.01 6.57 12.25
N HIS A 76 6.57 7.83 12.17
CA HIS A 76 7.07 8.93 12.98
C HIS A 76 5.99 9.46 13.93
N ARG A 77 5.71 8.70 14.99
CA ARG A 77 4.83 9.16 16.08
C ARG A 77 5.37 10.47 16.66
N GLY A 78 4.72 11.59 16.32
CA GLY A 78 5.06 12.95 16.78
C GLY A 78 5.31 13.96 15.67
N VAL A 79 5.53 13.53 14.42
CA VAL A 79 5.58 14.44 13.27
C VAL A 79 4.16 14.59 12.71
N GLU A 80 3.47 15.65 13.13
CA GLU A 80 2.15 15.96 12.58
C GLU A 80 2.30 16.55 11.17
N ASN A 81 1.93 15.78 10.14
CA ASN A 81 1.78 16.33 8.79
C ASN A 81 0.47 17.10 8.70
N VAL A 82 0.46 18.29 9.30
CA VAL A 82 -0.70 19.20 9.27
C VAL A 82 -1.04 19.50 7.82
N VAL A 83 -2.31 19.34 7.48
CA VAL A 83 -2.87 19.61 6.16
C VAL A 83 -3.61 20.96 6.17
N LEU A 84 -4.46 21.16 7.18
CA LEU A 84 -5.32 22.33 7.27
C LEU A 84 -5.66 22.64 8.73
N ILE A 85 -5.69 23.92 9.09
CA ILE A 85 -6.24 24.41 10.37
C ILE A 85 -7.30 25.47 10.08
N THR A 86 -8.45 25.37 10.73
CA THR A 86 -9.51 26.39 10.64
C THR A 86 -10.08 26.76 12.02
N ASN A 87 -10.62 27.97 12.14
CA ASN A 87 -11.46 28.39 13.26
C ASN A 87 -12.96 28.51 12.87
N GLY A 88 -13.35 27.93 11.73
CA GLY A 88 -14.70 28.03 11.17
C GLY A 88 -14.96 29.28 10.31
N HIS A 89 -14.11 30.31 10.39
CA HIS A 89 -14.21 31.53 9.59
C HIS A 89 -13.11 31.65 8.54
N ALA A 90 -11.88 31.36 8.96
CA ALA A 90 -10.69 31.34 8.11
C ALA A 90 -10.01 29.98 8.22
N ASP A 91 -9.28 29.62 7.18
CA ASP A 91 -8.49 28.40 7.09
C ASP A 91 -7.07 28.69 6.60
N LYS A 92 -6.12 27.90 7.10
CA LYS A 92 -4.71 27.95 6.74
C LYS A 92 -4.26 26.56 6.33
N HIS A 93 -3.55 26.51 5.21
CA HIS A 93 -3.11 25.28 4.55
C HIS A 93 -1.63 25.03 4.83
N TYR A 94 -1.26 23.76 4.96
CA TYR A 94 0.09 23.34 5.36
C TYR A 94 0.55 22.11 4.56
N GLY A 95 1.87 21.98 4.43
CA GLY A 95 2.50 20.84 3.78
C GLY A 95 2.14 20.68 2.29
N PRO A 96 2.54 19.55 1.68
CA PRO A 96 2.30 19.27 0.26
C PRO A 96 0.81 19.03 -0.07
N LEU A 97 0.02 18.61 0.93
CA LEU A 97 -1.42 18.35 0.79
C LEU A 97 -2.25 19.64 0.85
N GLY A 98 -1.79 20.65 1.59
CA GLY A 98 -2.51 21.90 1.85
C GLY A 98 -3.11 22.57 0.61
N PRO A 99 -2.35 22.79 -0.48
CA PRO A 99 -2.86 23.42 -1.70
C PRO A 99 -4.01 22.68 -2.40
N ARG A 100 -4.17 21.37 -2.14
CA ARG A 100 -5.25 20.54 -2.70
C ARG A 100 -6.36 20.24 -1.69
N ALA A 101 -6.22 20.74 -0.47
CA ALA A 101 -7.14 20.48 0.63
C ALA A 101 -8.04 21.68 0.86
N ARG A 102 -9.33 21.43 1.09
CA ARG A 102 -10.31 22.46 1.48
C ARG A 102 -11.38 21.85 2.36
N LEU A 103 -12.14 22.68 3.07
CA LEU A 103 -13.31 22.22 3.80
C LEU A 103 -14.51 22.09 2.84
N ARG A 104 -15.27 21.00 2.94
CA ARG A 104 -16.44 20.78 2.08
C ARG A 104 -17.57 21.78 2.36
N ARG A 105 -17.82 22.09 3.63
CA ARG A 105 -18.83 23.08 4.10
C ARG A 105 -20.23 22.88 3.50
N ALA A 106 -20.73 21.64 3.41
CA ALA A 106 -22.08 21.42 2.89
C ALA A 106 -23.20 21.97 3.82
N HIS A 107 -22.91 22.12 5.11
CA HIS A 107 -23.75 22.81 6.09
C HIS A 107 -22.90 23.34 7.25
N ALA A 108 -23.48 24.11 8.17
CA ALA A 108 -22.77 24.81 9.23
C ALA A 108 -21.92 23.91 10.17
N LEU A 109 -22.29 22.64 10.32
CA LEU A 109 -21.58 21.63 11.13
C LEU A 109 -20.58 20.77 10.34
N ASP A 110 -20.46 20.98 9.03
CA ASP A 110 -19.63 20.14 8.16
C ASP A 110 -18.20 20.69 8.07
N ILE A 111 -17.27 19.96 8.68
CA ILE A 111 -15.84 20.25 8.70
C ILE A 111 -15.04 19.17 7.97
N SER A 112 -15.70 18.42 7.08
CA SER A 112 -15.09 17.37 6.27
C SER A 112 -14.00 17.92 5.36
N LEU A 113 -12.91 17.17 5.23
CA LEU A 113 -11.80 17.52 4.34
C LEU A 113 -12.11 17.04 2.93
N LEU A 114 -12.15 17.97 1.99
CA LEU A 114 -12.18 17.67 0.57
C LEU A 114 -10.74 17.77 0.02
N LEU A 115 -10.21 16.64 -0.42
CA LEU A 115 -8.88 16.54 -1.03
C LEU A 115 -9.04 16.31 -2.55
N SER A 116 -8.40 17.15 -3.35
CA SER A 116 -8.52 17.09 -4.82
C SER A 116 -7.32 16.44 -5.51
N GLY A 117 -7.58 15.74 -6.61
CA GLY A 117 -6.55 15.23 -7.52
C GLY A 117 -5.60 14.24 -6.86
N LEU A 118 -6.15 13.19 -6.23
CA LEU A 118 -5.40 12.22 -5.41
C LEU A 118 -4.14 11.67 -6.10
N GLN A 119 -3.05 11.58 -5.34
CA GLN A 119 -1.77 10.97 -5.71
C GLN A 119 -1.58 9.67 -4.93
N LEU A 120 -0.76 8.74 -5.42
CA LEU A 120 -0.57 7.42 -4.79
C LEU A 120 -0.10 7.53 -3.33
N GLU A 121 0.72 8.53 -3.04
CA GLU A 121 1.25 8.80 -1.71
C GLU A 121 0.21 9.38 -0.76
N ASP A 122 -0.99 9.74 -1.23
CA ASP A 122 -2.07 10.28 -0.40
C ASP A 122 -2.77 9.20 0.44
N ASP A 123 -2.63 7.92 0.07
CA ASP A 123 -3.11 6.79 0.87
C ASP A 123 -2.61 6.89 2.32
N GLY A 124 -3.47 6.52 3.27
CA GLY A 124 -3.13 6.46 4.68
C GLY A 124 -4.22 7.00 5.60
N GLN A 125 -3.85 7.17 6.86
CA GLN A 125 -4.76 7.62 7.91
C GLN A 125 -4.70 9.14 8.07
N TYR A 126 -5.86 9.75 8.29
CA TYR A 126 -6.06 11.17 8.49
C TYR A 126 -6.81 11.39 9.79
N ARG A 127 -6.44 12.42 10.52
CA ARG A 127 -7.07 12.78 11.79
C ARG A 127 -7.75 14.13 11.66
N CYS A 128 -9.03 14.16 12.02
CA CYS A 128 -9.78 15.38 12.26
C CYS A 128 -9.82 15.63 13.76
N GLU A 129 -9.18 16.69 14.23
CA GLU A 129 -9.13 17.06 15.64
C GLU A 129 -9.86 18.38 15.88
N VAL A 130 -10.81 18.39 16.80
CA VAL A 130 -11.52 19.57 17.29
C VAL A 130 -10.93 19.96 18.64
N ILE A 131 -10.41 21.18 18.71
CA ILE A 131 -9.77 21.74 19.89
C ILE A 131 -10.67 22.84 20.44
N ASN A 132 -11.23 22.63 21.63
CA ASN A 132 -12.06 23.60 22.36
C ASN A 132 -11.46 23.85 23.75
N GLY A 133 -10.61 24.87 23.88
CA GLY A 133 -9.90 25.15 25.12
C GLY A 133 -8.88 24.07 25.46
N ILE A 134 -9.15 23.29 26.51
CA ILE A 134 -8.31 22.16 26.99
C ILE A 134 -8.88 20.81 26.52
N GLU A 135 -10.11 20.79 26.00
CA GLU A 135 -10.77 19.58 25.51
C GLU A 135 -10.42 19.37 24.02
N ASP A 136 -9.79 18.24 23.73
CA ASP A 136 -9.54 17.74 22.39
C ASP A 136 -10.39 16.49 22.11
N GLU A 137 -11.02 16.49 20.93
CA GLU A 137 -11.67 15.30 20.38
C GLU A 137 -11.14 15.05 18.99
N SER A 138 -10.87 13.79 18.66
CA SER A 138 -10.41 13.42 17.34
C SER A 138 -11.09 12.19 16.80
N VAL A 139 -11.23 12.17 15.48
CA VAL A 139 -11.67 11.00 14.72
C VAL A 139 -10.63 10.70 13.66
N ASP A 140 -10.34 9.41 13.49
CA ASP A 140 -9.40 8.91 12.49
C ASP A 140 -10.16 8.31 11.31
N ILE A 141 -9.81 8.75 10.11
CA ILE A 141 -10.37 8.31 8.83
C ILE A 141 -9.24 7.67 8.02
N THR A 142 -9.46 6.51 7.43
CA THR A 142 -8.51 5.90 6.51
C THR A 142 -8.90 6.23 5.08
N LEU A 143 -8.04 6.94 4.35
CA LEU A 143 -8.14 7.07 2.90
C LEU A 143 -7.40 5.91 2.25
N ARG A 144 -8.11 5.17 1.42
CA ARG A 144 -7.56 4.08 0.61
C ARG A 144 -7.60 4.46 -0.86
N ILE A 145 -6.46 4.33 -1.52
CA ILE A 145 -6.38 4.43 -2.97
C ILE A 145 -6.56 3.03 -3.55
N ASP A 146 -7.57 2.87 -4.40
CA ASP A 146 -7.80 1.64 -5.14
C ASP A 146 -6.69 1.45 -6.18
N GLY A 147 -6.11 0.25 -6.25
CA GLY A 147 -4.88 0.01 -7.00
C GLY A 147 -4.43 -1.45 -7.01
N VAL A 148 -3.28 -1.69 -7.64
CA VAL A 148 -2.69 -3.01 -7.82
C VAL A 148 -1.23 -3.01 -7.40
N VAL A 149 -0.82 -4.05 -6.68
CA VAL A 149 0.58 -4.30 -6.34
C VAL A 149 1.21 -5.17 -7.43
N PHE A 150 2.43 -4.83 -7.84
CA PHE A 150 3.21 -5.61 -8.77
C PHE A 150 4.66 -5.81 -8.30
N PRO A 151 5.22 -7.01 -8.47
CA PRO A 151 6.64 -7.24 -8.24
C PRO A 151 7.48 -6.58 -9.34
N TYR A 152 8.60 -6.00 -8.92
CA TYR A 152 9.56 -5.37 -9.81
C TYR A 152 10.98 -5.84 -9.48
N GLN A 153 11.66 -6.37 -10.51
CA GLN A 153 13.06 -6.78 -10.48
C GLN A 153 13.82 -5.90 -11.48
N SER A 154 15.05 -5.49 -11.15
CA SER A 154 15.86 -4.67 -12.06
C SER A 154 16.41 -5.47 -13.24
N SER A 155 16.81 -4.75 -14.30
CA SER A 155 17.49 -5.33 -15.45
C SER A 155 18.87 -5.92 -15.13
N SER A 156 19.46 -5.54 -13.99
CA SER A 156 20.71 -6.10 -13.47
C SER A 156 20.53 -7.45 -12.76
N GLY A 157 19.30 -7.94 -12.64
CA GLY A 157 18.96 -9.24 -12.07
C GLY A 157 18.31 -9.15 -10.68
N ARG A 158 18.18 -10.32 -10.06
CA ARG A 158 17.52 -10.50 -8.75
C ARG A 158 18.34 -9.87 -7.62
N TYR A 159 17.64 -9.17 -6.72
CA TYR A 159 18.19 -8.58 -5.49
C TYR A 159 19.32 -7.58 -5.73
N LYS A 160 19.03 -6.58 -6.57
CA LYS A 160 20.00 -5.57 -7.01
C LYS A 160 19.59 -4.13 -6.68
N LEU A 161 18.49 -3.93 -5.96
CA LEU A 161 18.02 -2.59 -5.59
C LEU A 161 18.22 -2.38 -4.09
N SER A 162 18.95 -1.35 -3.72
CA SER A 162 18.85 -0.74 -2.39
C SER A 162 17.44 -0.15 -2.18
N TYR A 163 17.09 0.25 -0.96
CA TYR A 163 15.77 0.82 -0.69
C TYR A 163 15.51 2.10 -1.52
N ILE A 164 16.53 2.96 -1.67
CA ILE A 164 16.42 4.21 -2.42
C ILE A 164 16.22 3.92 -3.91
N GLU A 165 16.98 2.98 -4.46
CA GLU A 165 16.84 2.56 -5.86
C GLU A 165 15.51 1.85 -6.10
N ALA A 166 15.02 1.05 -5.16
CA ALA A 166 13.71 0.40 -5.24
C ALA A 166 12.57 1.44 -5.27
N LYS A 167 12.66 2.48 -4.44
CA LYS A 167 11.70 3.59 -4.43
C LYS A 167 11.70 4.32 -5.77
N GLU A 168 12.88 4.61 -6.31
CA GLU A 168 13.02 5.29 -7.59
C GLU A 168 12.54 4.43 -8.76
N ALA A 169 12.88 3.14 -8.75
CA ALA A 169 12.44 2.20 -9.77
C ALA A 169 10.91 2.09 -9.84
N CYS A 170 10.22 2.03 -8.69
CA CYS A 170 8.75 2.07 -8.69
C CYS A 170 8.22 3.38 -9.31
N ARG A 171 8.83 4.52 -8.98
CA ARG A 171 8.45 5.84 -9.51
C ARG A 171 8.61 5.91 -11.03
N GLU A 172 9.73 5.41 -11.55
CA GLU A 172 9.99 5.32 -12.99
C GLU A 172 8.96 4.43 -13.70
N GLN A 173 8.39 3.45 -13.00
CA GLN A 173 7.37 2.55 -13.52
C GLN A 173 5.92 2.98 -13.25
N ASP A 174 5.65 4.26 -12.97
CA ASP A 174 4.30 4.79 -12.65
C ASP A 174 3.71 4.17 -11.36
N GLY A 175 4.53 4.05 -10.32
CA GLY A 175 4.11 3.55 -9.03
C GLY A 175 4.90 4.10 -7.85
N THR A 176 4.56 3.64 -6.66
CA THR A 176 5.31 3.87 -5.42
C THR A 176 5.65 2.53 -4.79
N LEU A 177 6.58 2.48 -3.82
CA LEU A 177 6.70 1.26 -3.00
C LEU A 177 5.35 0.97 -2.32
N ALA A 178 4.96 -0.30 -2.32
CA ALA A 178 3.73 -0.74 -1.69
C ALA A 178 3.83 -0.66 -0.15
N THR A 179 2.71 -0.40 0.50
CA THR A 179 2.57 -0.62 1.94
C THR A 179 2.37 -2.11 2.23
N TYR A 180 2.62 -2.53 3.47
CA TYR A 180 2.26 -3.90 3.91
C TYR A 180 0.77 -4.19 3.73
N LYS A 181 -0.12 -3.21 3.97
CA LYS A 181 -1.57 -3.38 3.79
C LYS A 181 -1.93 -3.64 2.33
N GLN A 182 -1.30 -2.93 1.40
CA GLN A 182 -1.47 -3.16 -0.04
C GLN A 182 -0.93 -4.52 -0.46
N LEU A 183 0.26 -4.92 0.01
CA LEU A 183 0.82 -6.25 -0.26
C LEU A 183 -0.08 -7.37 0.29
N TYR A 184 -0.60 -7.19 1.51
CA TYR A 184 -1.50 -8.15 2.14
C TYR A 184 -2.77 -8.36 1.32
N ARG A 185 -3.37 -7.28 0.84
CA ARG A 185 -4.52 -7.38 -0.05
C ARG A 185 -4.18 -8.14 -1.34
N ALA A 186 -3.09 -7.75 -2.01
CA ALA A 186 -2.69 -8.40 -3.24
C ALA A 186 -2.46 -9.91 -3.03
N TRP A 187 -1.86 -10.31 -1.91
CA TRP A 187 -1.74 -11.72 -1.52
C TRP A 187 -3.10 -12.40 -1.34
N THR A 188 -4.04 -11.78 -0.62
CA THR A 188 -5.40 -12.34 -0.47
C THR A 188 -6.18 -12.41 -1.79
N GLU A 189 -5.74 -11.68 -2.82
CA GLU A 189 -6.33 -11.64 -4.16
C GLU A 189 -5.60 -12.54 -5.17
N GLY A 190 -4.57 -13.29 -4.75
CA GLY A 190 -3.90 -14.26 -5.62
C GLY A 190 -2.42 -13.98 -5.90
N LEU A 191 -1.81 -12.94 -5.31
CA LEU A 191 -0.38 -12.67 -5.52
C LEU A 191 0.48 -13.72 -4.79
N ASP A 192 1.15 -14.55 -5.58
CA ASP A 192 2.23 -15.45 -5.15
C ASP A 192 3.56 -15.01 -5.78
N TRP A 193 4.55 -14.66 -4.94
CA TRP A 193 5.86 -14.23 -5.42
C TRP A 193 6.99 -14.62 -4.45
N CYS A 194 7.96 -15.38 -4.96
CA CYS A 194 9.04 -15.98 -4.16
C CYS A 194 10.29 -15.09 -3.99
N ASN A 195 10.30 -13.89 -4.56
CA ASN A 195 11.41 -12.96 -4.35
C ASN A 195 11.06 -11.95 -3.25
N ALA A 196 12.00 -11.78 -2.31
CA ALA A 196 11.94 -10.75 -1.30
C ALA A 196 12.06 -9.36 -1.92
N GLY A 197 11.15 -8.45 -1.54
CA GLY A 197 11.11 -7.10 -2.05
C GLY A 197 10.90 -6.05 -0.97
N TRP A 198 11.45 -4.86 -1.21
CA TRP A 198 11.24 -3.69 -0.36
C TRP A 198 9.78 -3.24 -0.33
N LEU A 199 9.34 -2.80 0.84
CA LEU A 199 8.10 -2.04 1.07
C LEU A 199 8.40 -0.59 1.47
N ASN A 200 7.37 0.24 1.49
CA ASN A 200 7.52 1.69 1.67
C ASN A 200 8.11 2.10 3.03
N ASP A 201 7.95 1.30 4.06
CA ASP A 201 8.51 1.51 5.41
C ASP A 201 9.98 1.04 5.54
N GLY A 202 10.54 0.45 4.48
CA GLY A 202 11.90 -0.09 4.50
C GLY A 202 11.99 -1.48 5.15
N THR A 203 10.88 -2.17 5.29
CA THR A 203 10.86 -3.61 5.55
C THR A 203 10.94 -4.40 4.25
N VAL A 204 11.28 -5.68 4.38
CA VAL A 204 11.42 -6.60 3.25
C VAL A 204 10.52 -7.82 3.46
N HIS A 205 9.70 -8.12 2.46
CA HIS A 205 8.66 -9.15 2.53
C HIS A 205 8.57 -9.95 1.23
N TYR A 206 7.88 -11.10 1.25
CA TYR A 206 7.41 -11.77 0.05
C TYR A 206 6.16 -12.63 0.33
N PRO A 207 5.12 -12.57 -0.51
CA PRO A 207 3.87 -13.31 -0.33
C PRO A 207 3.93 -14.71 -0.97
N ILE A 208 3.53 -15.75 -0.23
CA ILE A 208 3.42 -17.13 -0.76
C ILE A 208 1.98 -17.62 -0.56
N LEU A 209 1.36 -18.09 -1.64
CA LEU A 209 0.08 -18.78 -1.62
C LEU A 209 0.26 -20.29 -1.70
N ASP A 210 1.14 -20.75 -2.59
CA ASP A 210 1.44 -22.17 -2.77
C ASP A 210 2.80 -22.52 -2.16
N PRO A 211 2.82 -23.19 -0.99
CA PRO A 211 4.05 -23.56 -0.30
C PRO A 211 4.94 -24.43 -1.19
N ARG A 212 6.23 -24.09 -1.25
CA ARG A 212 7.21 -24.84 -2.03
C ARG A 212 8.61 -24.71 -1.44
N PRO A 213 9.46 -25.76 -1.52
CA PRO A 213 10.77 -25.79 -0.85
C PRO A 213 11.66 -24.57 -1.13
N ALA A 214 11.68 -24.10 -2.37
CA ALA A 214 12.48 -22.94 -2.79
C ALA A 214 12.04 -21.60 -2.16
N CYS A 215 10.86 -21.54 -1.52
CA CYS A 215 10.19 -20.32 -1.10
C CYS A 215 9.82 -20.34 0.40
N GLY A 216 10.74 -20.86 1.22
CA GLY A 216 10.57 -20.93 2.67
C GLY A 216 10.11 -22.30 3.19
N GLY A 217 10.34 -23.38 2.43
CA GLY A 217 10.03 -24.74 2.86
C GLY A 217 8.53 -25.06 2.88
N ASP A 218 8.12 -25.89 3.83
CA ASP A 218 6.74 -26.38 3.99
C ASP A 218 5.89 -25.50 4.91
N LEU A 219 6.28 -24.23 5.10
CA LEU A 219 5.51 -23.29 5.92
C LEU A 219 4.14 -23.00 5.27
N PRO A 220 3.05 -22.91 6.06
CA PRO A 220 1.72 -22.59 5.55
C PRO A 220 1.67 -21.25 4.78
N PRO A 221 0.73 -21.04 3.85
CA PRO A 221 0.59 -19.82 3.07
C PRO A 221 0.63 -18.55 3.93
N GLY A 222 1.27 -17.49 3.42
CA GLY A 222 1.39 -16.23 4.14
C GLY A 222 2.47 -15.31 3.59
N ILE A 223 2.54 -14.11 4.18
CA ILE A 223 3.58 -13.12 3.85
C ILE A 223 4.76 -13.33 4.77
N ARG A 224 5.88 -13.71 4.18
CA ARG A 224 7.15 -13.86 4.90
C ARG A 224 7.78 -12.48 5.11
N SER A 225 8.53 -12.35 6.19
CA SER A 225 9.16 -11.10 6.59
C SER A 225 10.63 -11.34 6.87
N TYR A 226 11.49 -10.49 6.31
CA TYR A 226 12.87 -10.34 6.76
C TYR A 226 13.04 -9.14 7.71
N GLY A 227 11.94 -8.43 8.01
CA GLY A 227 11.92 -7.27 8.90
C GLY A 227 12.54 -6.02 8.28
N PRO A 228 12.79 -4.98 9.10
CA PRO A 228 13.54 -3.80 8.70
C PRO A 228 14.98 -4.15 8.31
N LYS A 229 15.46 -3.61 7.19
CA LYS A 229 16.80 -3.87 6.64
C LYS A 229 17.62 -2.60 6.49
N ASP A 230 18.94 -2.74 6.34
CA ASP A 230 19.80 -1.60 6.03
C ASP A 230 19.46 -1.06 4.65
N ARG A 231 18.96 0.18 4.61
CA ARG A 231 18.43 0.82 3.40
C ARG A 231 19.50 1.12 2.33
N THR A 232 20.78 1.03 2.68
CA THR A 232 21.91 1.39 1.81
C THR A 232 22.81 0.20 1.48
N GLN A 233 22.99 -0.74 2.42
CA GLN A 233 23.92 -1.86 2.27
C GLN A 233 23.23 -3.12 1.73
N GLU A 234 21.95 -3.33 2.06
CA GLU A 234 21.21 -4.50 1.61
C GLU A 234 20.46 -4.24 0.31
N HIS A 235 20.29 -5.31 -0.47
CA HIS A 235 19.71 -5.24 -1.81
C HIS A 235 18.65 -6.33 -1.97
N TYR A 236 17.51 -5.95 -2.53
CA TYR A 236 16.36 -6.83 -2.76
C TYR A 236 15.65 -6.41 -4.07
N ASP A 237 14.51 -7.03 -4.37
CA ASP A 237 13.60 -6.57 -5.42
C ASP A 237 12.67 -5.50 -4.82
N ALA A 238 11.58 -5.13 -5.50
CA ALA A 238 10.59 -4.19 -4.98
C ALA A 238 9.17 -4.73 -5.18
N PHE A 239 8.28 -4.42 -4.23
CA PHE A 239 6.84 -4.46 -4.51
C PHE A 239 6.37 -3.03 -4.75
N CYS A 240 5.95 -2.76 -5.97
CA CYS A 240 5.43 -1.46 -6.36
C CYS A 240 3.91 -1.47 -6.34
N PHE A 241 3.30 -0.31 -6.14
CA PHE A 241 1.86 -0.09 -6.15
C PHE A 241 1.52 1.00 -7.17
N THR A 242 0.47 0.78 -7.95
CA THR A 242 -0.09 1.78 -8.86
C THR A 242 -1.62 1.77 -8.79
N SER A 243 -2.25 2.77 -9.39
CA SER A 243 -3.70 2.94 -9.46
C SER A 243 -4.12 3.12 -10.92
N THR A 244 -5.40 3.40 -11.17
CA THR A 244 -5.90 3.75 -12.50
C THR A 244 -5.05 4.86 -13.13
N THR A 245 -4.72 4.68 -14.41
CA THR A 245 -4.04 5.65 -15.27
C THR A 245 -5.05 6.36 -16.15
N GLU A 246 -4.82 7.64 -16.48
CA GLU A 246 -5.72 8.40 -17.38
C GLU A 246 -5.61 7.95 -18.85
N GLY A 247 -4.47 7.41 -19.26
CA GLY A 247 -4.20 6.96 -20.63
C GLY A 247 -4.49 5.47 -20.84
N VAL A 248 -4.19 5.00 -22.05
CA VAL A 248 -4.51 3.63 -22.50
C VAL A 248 -3.28 2.87 -22.96
N VAL A 249 -3.16 1.62 -22.53
CA VAL A 249 -2.18 0.68 -23.09
C VAL A 249 -2.79 -0.05 -24.29
N PHE A 250 -2.05 -0.08 -25.41
CA PHE A 250 -2.40 -0.86 -26.59
C PHE A 250 -1.18 -1.63 -27.13
N TYR A 251 -1.44 -2.72 -27.85
CA TYR A 251 -0.41 -3.61 -28.37
C TYR A 251 -0.12 -3.32 -29.85
N VAL A 252 1.16 -3.23 -30.21
CA VAL A 252 1.63 -3.18 -31.60
C VAL A 252 2.30 -4.52 -31.95
N PRO A 253 1.76 -5.27 -32.93
CA PRO A 253 2.27 -6.58 -33.29
C PRO A 253 3.54 -6.49 -34.16
N GLY A 254 4.32 -7.57 -34.15
CA GLY A 254 5.47 -7.76 -35.02
C GLY A 254 6.68 -8.30 -34.27
N PRO A 255 7.62 -9.00 -34.92
CA PRO A 255 8.89 -9.37 -34.31
C PRO A 255 9.81 -8.15 -34.27
N LEU A 256 9.64 -7.30 -33.26
CA LEU A 256 10.39 -6.07 -33.09
C LEU A 256 11.57 -6.31 -32.14
N ASP A 257 12.72 -5.72 -32.45
CA ASP A 257 13.73 -5.45 -31.42
C ASP A 257 13.30 -4.28 -30.53
N PHE A 258 14.06 -3.98 -29.46
CA PHE A 258 13.70 -2.91 -28.54
C PHE A 258 13.65 -1.52 -29.21
N SER A 259 14.58 -1.24 -30.13
CA SER A 259 14.64 0.06 -30.81
C SER A 259 13.48 0.22 -31.80
N GLU A 260 13.15 -0.84 -32.54
CA GLU A 260 12.00 -0.92 -33.41
C GLU A 260 10.69 -0.76 -32.62
N ALA A 261 10.58 -1.37 -31.43
CA ALA A 261 9.43 -1.21 -30.55
C ALA A 261 9.24 0.24 -30.07
N VAL A 262 10.32 0.93 -29.71
CA VAL A 262 10.28 2.38 -29.38
C VAL A 262 9.78 3.18 -30.57
N HIS A 263 10.30 2.92 -31.77
CA HIS A 263 9.90 3.63 -32.99
C HIS A 263 8.43 3.38 -33.33
N ALA A 264 7.99 2.13 -33.26
CA ALA A 264 6.63 1.72 -33.56
C ALA A 264 5.59 2.39 -32.63
N CYS A 265 5.89 2.56 -31.35
CA CYS A 265 5.02 3.35 -30.46
C CYS A 265 5.00 4.83 -30.84
N ARG A 266 6.16 5.42 -31.15
CA ARG A 266 6.27 6.84 -31.54
C ARG A 266 5.50 7.17 -32.82
N GLU A 267 5.54 6.29 -33.82
CA GLU A 267 4.74 6.42 -35.05
C GLU A 267 3.23 6.45 -34.78
N LYS A 268 2.79 5.91 -33.64
CA LYS A 268 1.40 5.94 -33.17
C LYS A 268 1.12 7.08 -32.19
N GLY A 269 2.05 8.02 -32.02
CA GLY A 269 1.92 9.13 -31.07
C GLY A 269 1.96 8.68 -29.61
N ALA A 270 2.61 7.55 -29.33
CA ALA A 270 2.69 6.93 -28.01
C ALA A 270 4.15 6.71 -27.60
N ASN A 271 4.37 6.37 -26.33
CA ASN A 271 5.65 5.84 -25.84
C ASN A 271 5.48 4.36 -25.49
N LEU A 272 6.59 3.63 -25.30
CA LEU A 272 6.50 2.31 -24.66
C LEU A 272 5.83 2.47 -23.28
N ALA A 273 4.93 1.56 -22.97
CA ALA A 273 4.23 1.53 -21.70
C ALA A 273 5.22 1.22 -20.56
N ARG A 274 4.97 1.83 -19.41
CA ARG A 274 5.61 1.46 -18.14
C ARG A 274 5.00 0.21 -17.57
N VAL A 275 5.72 -0.45 -16.68
CA VAL A 275 5.22 -1.66 -16.01
C VAL A 275 3.93 -1.37 -15.23
N GLY A 276 3.88 -0.29 -14.44
CA GLY A 276 2.68 0.07 -13.69
C GLY A 276 1.48 0.38 -14.60
N GLN A 277 1.70 1.02 -15.76
CA GLN A 277 0.63 1.26 -16.73
C GLN A 277 0.07 -0.03 -17.31
N LEU A 278 0.92 -1.03 -17.56
CA LEU A 278 0.49 -2.37 -18.01
C LEU A 278 -0.35 -3.07 -16.94
N TYR A 279 0.11 -3.07 -15.68
CA TYR A 279 -0.63 -3.65 -14.55
C TYR A 279 -1.96 -2.92 -14.30
N SER A 280 -1.97 -1.60 -14.38
CA SER A 280 -3.18 -0.77 -14.26
C SER A 280 -4.19 -1.11 -15.36
N SER A 281 -3.74 -1.22 -16.62
CA SER A 281 -4.62 -1.58 -17.74
C SER A 281 -5.15 -3.01 -17.65
N TRP A 282 -4.32 -3.96 -17.19
CA TRP A 282 -4.75 -5.34 -16.93
C TRP A 282 -5.83 -5.40 -15.84
N MET A 283 -5.61 -4.73 -14.72
CA MET A 283 -6.52 -4.75 -13.57
C MET A 283 -7.83 -4.00 -13.83
N PHE A 284 -7.76 -2.76 -14.35
CA PHE A 284 -8.90 -1.85 -14.37
C PHE A 284 -9.55 -1.69 -15.74
N LEU A 285 -8.81 -1.90 -16.82
CA LEU A 285 -9.32 -1.79 -18.20
C LEU A 285 -9.52 -3.15 -18.87
N GLY A 286 -9.17 -4.23 -18.19
CA GLY A 286 -9.39 -5.59 -18.65
C GLY A 286 -8.45 -6.05 -19.76
N LEU A 287 -7.25 -5.47 -19.87
CA LEU A 287 -6.25 -5.85 -20.88
C LEU A 287 -5.87 -7.34 -20.74
N ASP A 288 -6.11 -8.12 -21.80
CA ASP A 288 -5.89 -9.57 -21.85
C ASP A 288 -5.27 -9.96 -23.20
N ARG A 289 -3.97 -10.25 -23.21
CA ARG A 289 -3.15 -10.46 -24.40
C ARG A 289 -2.05 -11.51 -24.15
N CYS A 290 -2.12 -12.59 -24.92
CA CYS A 290 -1.21 -13.74 -24.88
C CYS A 290 0.15 -13.51 -25.57
N ASP A 291 0.45 -12.27 -25.98
CA ASP A 291 1.65 -11.96 -26.76
C ASP A 291 2.66 -11.17 -25.92
N GLY A 292 3.92 -11.60 -25.94
CA GLY A 292 5.03 -10.84 -25.37
C GLY A 292 5.22 -9.51 -26.08
N GLY A 293 5.43 -8.46 -25.29
CA GLY A 293 5.74 -7.12 -25.82
C GLY A 293 6.74 -6.37 -24.96
N TRP A 294 7.59 -5.59 -25.63
CA TRP A 294 8.54 -4.69 -24.99
C TRP A 294 7.83 -3.62 -24.17
N LEU A 295 8.41 -3.30 -23.02
CA LEU A 295 8.05 -2.17 -22.14
C LEU A 295 9.20 -1.17 -22.04
N GLN A 296 8.92 0.01 -21.47
CA GLN A 296 9.88 1.11 -21.37
C GLN A 296 11.17 0.74 -20.62
N ASP A 297 11.08 -0.13 -19.60
CA ASP A 297 12.23 -0.61 -18.82
C ASP A 297 13.12 -1.62 -19.58
N GLY A 298 12.71 -2.04 -20.78
CA GLY A 298 13.37 -3.07 -21.56
C GLY A 298 13.04 -4.49 -21.11
N SER A 299 12.06 -4.67 -20.22
CA SER A 299 11.48 -5.98 -19.98
C SER A 299 10.49 -6.34 -21.09
N VAL A 300 10.25 -7.65 -21.23
CA VAL A 300 9.19 -8.17 -22.09
C VAL A 300 8.16 -8.87 -21.21
N ARG A 301 6.91 -8.45 -21.33
CA ARG A 301 5.80 -8.95 -20.50
C ARG A 301 4.57 -9.24 -21.35
N PHE A 302 3.62 -9.97 -20.77
CA PHE A 302 2.31 -10.21 -21.37
C PHE A 302 1.23 -10.35 -20.27
N PRO A 303 0.12 -9.60 -20.36
CA PRO A 303 -0.97 -9.67 -19.39
C PRO A 303 -2.02 -10.69 -19.81
N ILE A 304 -2.41 -11.63 -18.93
CA ILE A 304 -3.56 -12.52 -19.17
C ILE A 304 -4.59 -12.40 -18.05
N ARG A 305 -5.87 -12.36 -18.40
CA ARG A 305 -7.00 -12.41 -17.44
C ARG A 305 -7.67 -13.76 -17.40
N THR A 306 -7.66 -14.45 -18.52
CA THR A 306 -8.15 -15.83 -18.63
C THR A 306 -6.97 -16.71 -18.99
N PRO A 307 -6.52 -17.60 -18.10
CA PRO A 307 -5.49 -18.60 -18.36
C PRO A 307 -5.81 -19.44 -19.61
N ARG A 308 -4.81 -19.71 -20.45
CA ARG A 308 -4.94 -20.49 -21.69
C ARG A 308 -3.69 -21.33 -21.89
N GLU A 309 -3.85 -22.56 -22.36
CA GLU A 309 -2.72 -23.48 -22.59
C GLU A 309 -1.65 -22.90 -23.53
N HIS A 310 -2.05 -22.19 -24.59
CA HIS A 310 -1.15 -21.59 -25.56
C HIS A 310 -0.42 -20.32 -25.05
N CYS A 311 -0.76 -19.81 -23.85
CA CYS A 311 -0.11 -18.65 -23.23
C CYS A 311 0.95 -19.07 -22.20
N GLY A 312 1.77 -20.06 -22.57
CA GLY A 312 2.80 -20.61 -21.69
C GLY A 312 2.29 -21.62 -20.65
N GLY A 313 1.03 -22.06 -20.74
CA GLY A 313 0.44 -23.03 -19.81
C GLY A 313 0.32 -22.52 -18.36
N ILE A 314 0.33 -21.20 -18.16
CA ILE A 314 0.31 -20.60 -16.82
C ILE A 314 -1.11 -20.68 -16.25
N PRO A 315 -1.32 -21.29 -15.06
CA PRO A 315 -2.65 -21.46 -14.48
C PRO A 315 -3.26 -20.17 -13.93
N GLU A 316 -2.45 -19.16 -13.61
CA GLU A 316 -2.90 -17.96 -12.92
C GLU A 316 -3.05 -16.74 -13.85
N PRO A 317 -4.11 -15.94 -13.67
CA PRO A 317 -4.20 -14.62 -14.29
C PRO A 317 -3.13 -13.68 -13.72
N GLY A 318 -2.59 -12.80 -14.54
CA GLY A 318 -1.54 -11.89 -14.12
C GLY A 318 -0.80 -11.24 -15.28
N VAL A 319 0.17 -10.39 -14.93
CA VAL A 319 1.15 -9.86 -15.90
C VAL A 319 2.44 -10.67 -15.76
N HIS A 320 2.65 -11.54 -16.73
CA HIS A 320 3.79 -12.46 -16.75
C HIS A 320 4.98 -11.83 -17.46
N SER A 321 6.19 -12.28 -17.11
CA SER A 321 7.44 -11.66 -17.57
C SER A 321 8.38 -12.69 -18.16
N PHE A 322 8.94 -12.37 -19.33
CA PHE A 322 10.09 -13.08 -19.91
C PHE A 322 11.43 -12.47 -19.44
N GLY A 323 11.40 -11.55 -18.47
CA GLY A 323 12.56 -10.87 -17.95
C GLY A 323 13.07 -9.79 -18.91
N PHE A 324 14.40 -9.66 -18.97
CA PHE A 324 15.12 -8.64 -19.76
C PHE A 324 15.95 -9.34 -20.85
N PRO A 325 15.33 -9.77 -21.97
CA PRO A 325 16.07 -10.39 -23.08
C PRO A 325 17.00 -9.38 -23.77
N SER A 326 17.91 -9.88 -24.62
CA SER A 326 18.77 -9.02 -25.43
C SER A 326 17.93 -8.02 -26.22
N LYS A 327 18.30 -6.74 -26.16
CA LYS A 327 17.60 -5.66 -26.86
C LYS A 327 17.61 -5.80 -28.39
N SER A 328 18.47 -6.65 -28.94
CA SER A 328 18.53 -6.99 -30.38
C SER A 328 17.63 -8.17 -30.77
N LEU A 329 16.96 -8.82 -29.81
CA LEU A 329 16.09 -9.96 -30.09
C LEU A 329 14.79 -9.50 -30.78
N ARG A 330 14.58 -9.98 -32.01
CA ARG A 330 13.42 -9.65 -32.85
C ARG A 330 12.36 -10.76 -32.76
N LEU A 331 11.61 -10.76 -31.68
CA LEU A 331 10.60 -11.79 -31.42
C LEU A 331 9.27 -11.22 -30.90
N TYR A 332 9.32 -10.09 -30.21
CA TYR A 332 8.19 -9.57 -29.44
C TYR A 332 7.61 -8.31 -30.07
N GLY A 333 6.32 -8.06 -29.83
CA GLY A 333 5.69 -6.79 -30.19
C GLY A 333 6.05 -5.69 -29.20
N ALA A 334 5.19 -4.67 -29.10
CA ALA A 334 5.36 -3.56 -28.17
C ALA A 334 4.05 -3.25 -27.45
N TYR A 335 4.12 -3.00 -26.14
CA TYR A 335 3.02 -2.35 -25.43
C TYR A 335 3.29 -0.85 -25.41
N CYS A 336 2.39 -0.08 -25.99
CA CYS A 336 2.48 1.37 -26.08
C CYS A 336 1.43 2.03 -25.18
N TYR A 337 1.74 3.23 -24.66
CA TYR A 337 0.86 4.02 -23.82
C TYR A 337 0.74 5.45 -24.35
N ARG A 338 -0.48 5.97 -24.38
CA ARG A 338 -0.81 7.35 -24.78
C ARG A 338 -1.83 7.98 -23.85
#